data_AF-A0A9P8BKM1-F1
#
_entry.id   AF-A0A9P8BKM1-F1
#
_cell.length_a   1.000
_cell.length_b   1.000
_cell.length_c   1.000
_cell.angle_alpha   90.00
_cell.angle_beta   90.00
_cell.angle_gamma   90.00
#
_symmetry.space_group_name_H-M   'P 1'
#
loop_
_entity.id
_entity.type
_entity.pdbx_description
1 polymer ?
#
loop_
_entity_poly.entity_id
_entity_poly.type
_entity_poly.pdbx_seq_one_letter_code
_entity_poly.pdbx_strand_id
1 'polypeptide(L)'
;MLLAQDILMPAMATGFNNALVSMQDALVNLERIRTNPIPFTYQTHLRKSVWLYLIFLPFEVYQAFKWLTVPCVIFAAFLYLGFLEIGQEIENPFNYDQHDLDLDHFCLTIQRELAEITAHPTFDPSTFIFSPWNRPFAPADRRTAAEILHERQQHEEGHTEGAVIQGARQVPLKSYEEIIKATEHRDTQSATWFRKS
;
A
#
# COMPACT_ATOMS: atom_id res chain seq x y z
N MET A 1 -25.06 -9.96 -2.03
CA MET A 1 -25.17 -11.41 -2.29
C MET A 1 -24.38 -12.22 -1.26
N LEU A 2 -23.08 -11.97 -1.02
CA LEU A 2 -22.28 -12.69 0.01
C LEU A 2 -22.68 -12.37 1.47
N LEU A 3 -22.97 -11.11 1.79
CA LEU A 3 -23.54 -10.71 3.10
C LEU A 3 -24.94 -11.29 3.34
N ALA A 4 -25.70 -11.53 2.28
CA ALA A 4 -27.04 -12.14 2.37
C ALA A 4 -26.98 -13.67 2.54
N GLN A 5 -25.79 -14.27 2.40
CA GLN A 5 -25.54 -15.70 2.58
C GLN A 5 -24.84 -16.00 3.93
N ASP A 6 -24.71 -15.01 4.84
CA ASP A 6 -24.06 -15.11 6.16
C ASP A 6 -22.60 -15.62 6.16
N ILE A 7 -21.94 -15.64 5.00
CA ILE A 7 -20.55 -16.13 4.86
C ILE A 7 -19.55 -15.10 5.42
N LEU A 8 -19.93 -13.82 5.48
CA LEU A 8 -19.01 -12.71 5.79
C LEU A 8 -19.58 -11.84 6.91
N MET A 9 -18.86 -11.75 8.03
CA MET A 9 -19.23 -10.87 9.14
C MET A 9 -19.22 -9.40 8.71
N PRO A 10 -20.15 -8.55 9.18
CA PRO A 10 -20.20 -7.13 8.81
C PRO A 10 -18.89 -6.37 9.02
N ALA A 11 -18.14 -6.73 10.07
CA ALA A 11 -16.83 -6.15 10.37
C ALA A 11 -15.75 -6.49 9.32
N MET A 12 -15.72 -7.74 8.81
CA MET A 12 -14.78 -8.14 7.75
C MET A 12 -15.17 -7.57 6.39
N ALA A 13 -16.47 -7.39 6.14
CA ALA A 13 -16.98 -6.84 4.90
C ALA A 13 -16.49 -5.40 4.66
N THR A 14 -16.36 -4.59 5.71
CA THR A 14 -15.81 -3.24 5.61
C THR A 14 -14.34 -3.25 5.18
N GLY A 15 -13.52 -4.15 5.74
CA GLY A 15 -12.11 -4.28 5.36
C GLY A 15 -11.93 -4.65 3.90
N PHE A 16 -12.72 -5.61 3.41
CA PHE A 16 -12.72 -5.99 2.00
C PHE A 16 -13.19 -4.86 1.09
N ASN A 17 -14.27 -4.17 1.46
CA ASN A 17 -14.78 -3.04 0.69
C ASN A 17 -13.75 -1.90 0.57
N ASN A 18 -13.01 -1.61 1.64
CA ASN A 18 -11.94 -0.60 1.60
C ASN A 18 -10.81 -1.00 0.64
N ALA A 19 -10.42 -2.28 0.61
CA ALA A 19 -9.43 -2.77 -0.35
C ALA A 19 -9.93 -2.63 -1.80
N LEU A 20 -11.20 -2.94 -2.07
CA LEU A 20 -11.80 -2.74 -3.39
C LEU A 20 -11.85 -1.27 -3.81
N VAL A 21 -12.21 -0.37 -2.89
CA VAL A 21 -12.19 1.07 -3.15
C VAL A 21 -10.77 1.53 -3.50
N SER A 22 -9.76 1.06 -2.77
CA SER A 22 -8.35 1.39 -3.09
C SER A 22 -7.92 0.89 -4.47
N MET A 23 -8.36 -0.30 -4.90
CA MET A 23 -8.06 -0.81 -6.24
C MET A 23 -8.78 0.01 -7.32
N GLN A 24 -10.05 0.37 -7.06
CA GLN A 24 -10.84 1.22 -7.95
C GLN A 24 -10.19 2.61 -8.11
N ASP A 25 -9.71 3.22 -7.02
CA ASP A 25 -9.03 4.51 -7.04
C ASP A 25 -7.74 4.44 -7.87
N ALA A 26 -6.96 3.36 -7.73
CA ALA A 26 -5.76 3.14 -8.54
C ALA A 26 -6.10 3.01 -10.03
N LEU A 27 -7.14 2.23 -10.38
CA LEU A 27 -7.60 2.08 -11.76
C LEU A 27 -8.04 3.42 -12.36
N VAL A 28 -8.87 4.18 -11.64
CA VAL A 28 -9.34 5.50 -12.09
C VAL A 28 -8.17 6.46 -12.30
N ASN A 29 -7.16 6.42 -11.43
CA ASN A 29 -5.95 7.23 -11.60
C ASN A 29 -5.19 6.86 -12.89
N LEU A 30 -5.00 5.57 -13.16
CA LEU A 30 -4.35 5.11 -14.39
C LEU A 30 -5.18 5.45 -15.64
N GLU A 31 -6.50 5.28 -15.56
CA GLU A 31 -7.41 5.65 -16.65
C GLU A 31 -7.35 7.16 -16.92
N ARG A 32 -7.27 8.01 -15.91
CA ARG A 32 -7.07 9.46 -16.09
C ARG A 32 -5.74 9.79 -16.77
N ILE A 33 -4.67 9.08 -16.47
CA ILE A 33 -3.38 9.29 -17.15
C ILE A 33 -3.51 8.87 -18.62
N ARG A 34 -4.17 7.74 -18.89
CA ARG A 34 -4.37 7.22 -20.26
C ARG A 34 -5.35 8.04 -21.09
N THR A 35 -6.42 8.57 -20.48
CA THR A 35 -7.54 9.22 -21.18
C THR A 35 -7.32 10.72 -21.43
N ASN A 36 -6.26 11.30 -20.88
CA ASN A 36 -5.86 12.69 -21.16
C ASN A 36 -4.60 12.77 -22.06
N PRO A 37 -4.56 12.12 -23.25
CA PRO A 37 -3.45 12.33 -24.17
C PRO A 37 -3.49 13.76 -24.70
N ILE A 38 -2.32 14.33 -25.02
CA ILE A 38 -2.27 15.63 -25.67
C ILE A 38 -2.95 15.48 -27.05
N PRO A 39 -3.75 16.45 -27.50
CA PRO A 39 -4.45 16.33 -28.78
C PRO A 39 -3.48 16.01 -29.93
N PHE A 40 -3.77 14.98 -30.71
CA PHE A 40 -2.93 14.52 -31.84
C PHE A 40 -2.53 15.66 -32.80
N THR A 41 -3.44 16.61 -33.02
CA THR A 41 -3.22 17.81 -33.83
C THR A 41 -2.06 18.63 -33.29
N TYR A 42 -1.95 18.79 -31.97
CA TYR A 42 -0.85 19.54 -31.34
C TYR A 42 0.51 18.91 -31.64
N GLN A 43 0.67 17.60 -31.41
CA GLN A 43 1.93 16.90 -31.70
C GLN A 43 2.34 17.05 -33.18
N THR A 44 1.38 16.91 -34.09
CA THR A 44 1.61 17.05 -35.52
C THR A 44 2.01 18.49 -35.90
N HIS A 45 1.39 19.50 -35.29
CA HIS A 45 1.77 20.91 -35.51
C HIS A 45 3.17 21.21 -34.95
N LEU A 46 3.49 20.72 -33.76
CA LEU A 46 4.80 20.89 -33.13
C LEU A 46 5.91 20.33 -34.04
N ARG A 47 5.74 19.09 -34.54
CA ARG A 47 6.69 18.47 -35.49
C ARG A 47 6.89 19.33 -36.75
N LYS A 48 5.80 19.80 -37.36
CA LYS A 48 5.88 20.67 -38.56
C LYS A 48 6.57 22.01 -38.28
N SER A 49 6.31 22.61 -37.11
CA SER A 49 6.96 23.86 -36.70
C SER A 49 8.47 23.69 -36.50
N VAL A 50 8.93 22.58 -35.91
CA VAL A 50 10.37 22.29 -35.76
C VAL A 50 11.03 22.12 -37.13
N TRP A 51 10.39 21.39 -38.05
CA TRP A 51 10.88 21.26 -39.43
C TRP A 51 11.00 22.61 -40.14
N LEU A 52 9.97 23.46 -40.00
CA LEU A 52 9.99 24.81 -40.56
C LEU A 52 11.14 25.63 -39.97
N TYR A 53 11.32 25.58 -38.64
CA TYR A 53 12.40 26.27 -37.94
C TYR A 53 13.78 25.84 -38.45
N LEU A 54 14.01 24.53 -38.62
CA LEU A 54 15.29 24.01 -39.16
C LEU A 54 15.57 24.45 -40.59
N ILE A 55 14.54 24.65 -41.42
CA ILE A 55 14.68 25.20 -42.78
C ILE A 55 15.07 26.68 -42.75
N PHE A 56 14.55 27.46 -41.80
CA PHE A 56 14.88 28.88 -41.67
C PHE A 56 16.22 29.15 -40.98
N LEU A 57 16.63 28.29 -40.04
CA LEU A 57 17.88 28.37 -39.29
C LEU A 57 19.15 28.69 -40.13
N PRO A 58 19.41 28.05 -41.28
CA PRO A 58 20.59 28.37 -42.09
C PRO A 58 20.59 29.81 -42.59
N PHE A 59 19.43 30.38 -42.92
CA PHE A 59 19.36 31.77 -43.39
C PHE A 59 19.65 32.78 -42.29
N GLU A 60 19.28 32.46 -41.05
CA GLU A 60 19.54 33.28 -39.87
C GLU A 60 21.03 33.31 -39.52
N VAL A 61 21.68 32.14 -39.51
CA VAL A 61 23.04 31.97 -38.96
C VAL A 61 24.15 32.18 -40.02
N TYR A 62 23.81 32.13 -41.31
CA TYR A 62 24.79 32.19 -42.40
C TYR A 62 25.69 33.43 -42.38
N GLN A 63 25.16 34.60 -42.01
CA GLN A 63 25.94 35.84 -42.01
C GLN A 63 27.11 35.81 -41.02
N ALA A 64 26.96 35.12 -39.89
CA ALA A 64 28.00 35.03 -38.86
C ALA A 64 28.99 33.88 -39.14
N PHE A 65 28.50 32.71 -39.57
CA PHE A 65 29.29 31.48 -39.59
C PHE A 65 29.74 31.02 -40.98
N LYS A 66 29.17 31.55 -42.07
CA LYS A 66 29.51 31.19 -43.47
C LYS A 66 29.53 29.67 -43.68
N TRP A 67 30.69 29.09 -44.00
CA TRP A 67 30.86 27.65 -44.23
C TRP A 67 30.65 26.79 -42.98
N LEU A 68 30.86 27.34 -41.78
CA LEU A 68 30.61 26.61 -40.53
C LEU A 68 29.11 26.46 -40.22
N THR A 69 28.24 27.14 -40.97
CA THR A 69 26.78 27.04 -40.84
C THR A 69 26.30 25.60 -41.06
N VAL A 70 26.88 24.86 -42.00
CA VAL A 70 26.44 23.49 -42.32
C VAL A 70 26.56 22.53 -41.13
N PRO A 71 27.75 22.34 -40.50
CA PRO A 71 27.84 21.47 -39.33
C PRO A 71 27.05 21.99 -38.13
N CYS A 72 26.94 23.31 -37.94
CA CYS A 72 26.11 23.87 -36.86
C CYS A 72 24.62 23.57 -37.04
N VAL A 73 24.07 23.72 -38.26
CA VAL A 73 22.67 23.41 -38.56
C VAL A 73 22.40 21.91 -38.39
N ILE A 74 23.32 21.04 -38.82
CA ILE A 74 23.21 19.59 -38.63
C ILE A 74 23.17 19.24 -37.13
N PHE A 75 24.05 19.85 -36.33
CA PHE A 75 24.07 19.65 -34.89
C PHE A 75 22.78 20.15 -34.22
N ALA A 76 22.29 21.33 -34.60
CA ALA A 76 21.02 21.85 -34.11
C ALA A 76 19.84 20.95 -34.51
N ALA A 77 19.81 20.46 -35.74
CA ALA A 77 18.79 19.52 -36.23
C ALA A 77 18.78 18.23 -35.41
N PHE A 78 19.95 17.67 -35.11
CA PHE A 78 20.07 16.51 -34.23
C PHE A 78 19.48 16.78 -32.84
N LEU A 79 19.75 17.94 -32.24
CA LEU A 79 19.20 18.30 -30.93
C LEU A 79 17.68 18.46 -30.97
N TYR A 80 17.14 19.29 -31.88
CA TYR A 80 15.72 19.58 -31.93
C TYR A 80 14.87 18.37 -32.33
N LEU A 81 15.33 17.57 -33.29
CA LEU A 81 14.64 16.34 -33.68
C LEU A 81 14.78 15.25 -32.59
N GLY A 82 15.93 15.17 -31.92
CA GLY A 82 16.13 14.26 -30.79
C GLY A 82 15.19 14.57 -29.63
N PHE A 83 15.06 15.84 -29.24
CA PHE A 83 14.11 16.25 -28.20
C PHE A 83 12.66 15.99 -28.59
N LEU A 84 12.32 16.18 -29.87
CA LEU A 84 10.99 15.89 -30.35
C LEU A 84 10.66 14.39 -30.16
N GLU A 85 11.55 13.50 -30.58
CA GLU A 85 11.32 12.05 -30.48
C GLU A 85 11.25 11.57 -29.03
N ILE A 86 12.18 12.04 -28.18
CA ILE A 86 12.15 11.73 -26.74
C ILE A 86 10.84 12.22 -26.11
N GLY A 87 10.35 13.39 -26.51
CA GLY A 87 9.07 13.92 -26.04
C GLY A 87 7.89 13.02 -26.44
N GLN A 88 7.93 12.41 -27.64
CA GLN A 88 6.88 11.48 -28.07
C GLN A 88 6.91 10.17 -27.28
N GLU A 89 8.10 9.62 -26.99
CA GLU A 89 8.24 8.40 -26.18
C GLU A 89 7.73 8.62 -24.74
N ILE A 90 8.06 9.75 -24.11
CA ILE A 90 7.65 10.04 -22.72
C ILE A 90 6.14 10.33 -22.61
N GLU A 91 5.48 10.76 -23.69
CA GLU A 91 4.05 11.10 -23.67
C GLU A 91 3.15 9.87 -23.45
N ASN A 92 3.55 8.67 -23.91
CA ASN A 92 2.70 7.47 -23.89
C ASN A 92 3.35 6.28 -23.18
N PRO A 93 3.54 6.33 -21.84
CA PRO A 93 4.32 5.34 -21.07
C PRO A 93 3.68 3.94 -20.95
N PHE A 94 2.47 3.75 -21.52
CA PHE A 94 1.70 2.50 -21.45
C PHE A 94 1.56 1.82 -22.81
N ASN A 95 2.36 2.23 -23.79
CA ASN A 95 2.41 1.57 -25.09
C ASN A 95 3.35 0.34 -25.00
N TYR A 96 3.70 -0.26 -26.13
CA TYR A 96 4.54 -1.47 -26.20
C TYR A 96 5.95 -1.19 -26.76
N ASP A 97 6.45 0.03 -26.59
CA ASP A 97 7.81 0.39 -26.98
C ASP A 97 8.84 -0.09 -25.95
N GLN A 98 10.11 -0.19 -26.35
CA GLN A 98 11.18 -0.76 -25.49
C GLN A 98 11.40 0.04 -24.19
N HIS A 99 11.02 1.33 -24.18
CA HIS A 99 11.18 2.23 -23.05
C HIS A 99 9.89 2.40 -22.23
N ASP A 100 8.81 1.68 -22.58
CA ASP A 100 7.54 1.73 -21.88
C ASP A 100 7.48 0.81 -20.66
N LEU A 101 6.41 0.97 -19.88
CA LEU A 101 6.17 0.17 -18.70
C LEU A 101 5.70 -1.25 -19.07
N ASP A 102 6.39 -2.27 -18.57
CA ASP A 102 6.03 -3.69 -18.79
C ASP A 102 4.83 -4.10 -17.92
N LEU A 103 3.63 -3.80 -18.41
CA LEU A 103 2.37 -4.12 -17.74
C LEU A 103 2.14 -5.64 -17.58
N ASP A 104 2.66 -6.44 -18.51
CA ASP A 104 2.52 -7.90 -18.47
C ASP A 104 3.28 -8.48 -17.28
N HIS A 105 4.51 -7.99 -17.05
CA HIS A 105 5.29 -8.38 -15.88
C HIS A 105 4.58 -8.02 -14.56
N PHE A 106 3.95 -6.84 -14.46
CA PHE A 106 3.17 -6.49 -13.28
C PHE A 106 1.97 -7.42 -13.08
N CYS A 107 1.23 -7.75 -14.15
CA CYS A 107 0.10 -8.67 -14.09
C CYS A 107 0.52 -10.07 -13.64
N LEU A 108 1.64 -10.58 -14.16
CA LEU A 108 2.20 -11.87 -13.77
C LEU A 108 2.64 -11.89 -12.30
N THR A 109 3.20 -10.79 -11.82
CA THR A 109 3.60 -10.65 -10.41
C THR A 109 2.38 -10.73 -9.49
N ILE A 110 1.32 -9.95 -9.79
CA ILE A 110 0.06 -9.97 -9.02
C ILE A 110 -0.58 -11.36 -9.04
N GLN A 111 -0.58 -12.02 -10.21
CA GLN A 111 -1.10 -13.38 -10.33
C GLN A 111 -0.34 -14.36 -9.44
N ARG A 112 0.99 -14.26 -9.39
CA ARG A 112 1.83 -15.14 -8.58
C ARG A 112 1.60 -14.91 -7.09
N GLU A 113 1.53 -13.66 -6.65
CA GLU A 113 1.25 -13.31 -5.25
C GLU A 113 -0.14 -13.82 -4.82
N LEU A 114 -1.15 -13.67 -5.68
CA LEU A 114 -2.49 -14.18 -5.40
C LEU A 114 -2.50 -15.72 -5.29
N ALA A 115 -1.75 -16.40 -6.16
CA ALA A 115 -1.61 -17.85 -6.13
C ALA A 115 -0.92 -18.32 -4.83
N GLU A 116 0.10 -17.60 -4.36
CA GLU A 116 0.79 -17.87 -3.10
C GLU A 116 -0.14 -17.70 -1.89
N ILE A 117 -0.90 -16.61 -1.84
CA ILE A 117 -1.88 -16.36 -0.76
C ILE A 117 -2.94 -17.45 -0.71
N THR A 118 -3.42 -17.90 -1.88
CA THR A 118 -4.49 -18.91 -1.98
C THR A 118 -3.98 -20.33 -1.74
N ALA A 119 -2.67 -20.58 -1.93
CA ALA A 119 -2.06 -21.89 -1.71
C ALA A 119 -1.97 -22.26 -0.21
N HIS A 120 -1.99 -21.28 0.69
CA HIS A 120 -1.98 -21.53 2.13
C HIS A 120 -3.41 -21.62 2.69
N PRO A 121 -3.83 -22.76 3.27
CA PRO A 121 -5.12 -22.86 3.92
C PRO A 121 -5.17 -21.92 5.14
N THR A 122 -6.31 -21.29 5.39
CA THR A 122 -6.50 -20.50 6.60
C THR A 122 -6.37 -21.41 7.81
N PHE A 123 -5.45 -21.10 8.72
CA PHE A 123 -5.34 -21.80 10.00
C PHE A 123 -6.67 -21.68 10.75
N ASP A 124 -7.19 -22.80 11.26
CA ASP A 124 -8.37 -22.76 12.12
C ASP A 124 -8.05 -21.89 13.35
N PRO A 125 -8.76 -20.77 13.56
CA PRO A 125 -8.50 -19.88 14.70
C PRO A 125 -8.62 -20.60 16.03
N SER A 126 -9.38 -21.70 16.10
CA SER A 126 -9.48 -22.53 17.30
C SER A 126 -8.11 -23.08 17.74
N THR A 127 -7.23 -23.41 16.80
CA THR A 127 -5.89 -23.97 17.07
C THR A 127 -5.01 -22.97 17.81
N PHE A 128 -5.14 -21.68 17.49
CA PHE A 128 -4.40 -20.61 18.15
C PHE A 128 -5.10 -20.14 19.43
N ILE A 129 -6.42 -19.91 19.38
CA ILE A 129 -7.21 -19.42 20.52
C ILE A 129 -7.14 -20.41 21.69
N PHE A 130 -7.29 -21.72 21.44
CA PHE A 130 -7.27 -22.74 22.48
C PHE A 130 -5.87 -23.35 22.71
N SER A 131 -4.82 -22.72 22.15
CA SER A 131 -3.44 -23.14 22.39
C SER A 131 -3.07 -22.96 23.87
N PRO A 132 -2.29 -23.89 24.48
CA PRO A 132 -1.77 -23.75 25.85
C PRO A 132 -0.96 -22.45 26.09
N TRP A 133 -0.45 -21.86 25.00
CA TRP A 133 0.34 -20.63 25.02
C TRP A 133 -0.51 -19.35 24.98
N ASN A 134 -1.79 -19.44 24.64
CA ASN A 134 -2.68 -18.29 24.60
C ASN A 134 -3.21 -17.97 26.02
N ARG A 135 -2.52 -17.04 26.70
CA ARG A 135 -2.85 -16.54 28.04
C ARG A 135 -3.16 -15.04 27.96
N PRO A 136 -4.39 -14.67 27.56
CA PRO A 136 -4.73 -13.30 27.16
C PRO A 136 -4.56 -12.25 28.29
N PHE A 137 -4.47 -12.69 29.54
CA PHE A 137 -4.37 -11.82 30.71
C PHE A 137 -3.11 -12.03 31.55
N ALA A 138 -2.10 -12.74 31.01
CA ALA A 138 -0.82 -12.88 31.69
C ALA A 138 -0.11 -11.50 31.77
N PRO A 139 0.60 -11.17 32.87
CA PRO A 139 1.00 -12.04 33.98
C PRO A 139 -0.04 -12.21 35.10
N ALA A 140 -1.05 -11.34 35.17
CA ALA A 140 -2.03 -11.26 36.26
C ALA A 140 -2.93 -12.51 36.35
N ASP A 141 -3.32 -13.06 35.19
CA ASP A 141 -4.05 -14.31 35.10
C ASP A 141 -3.40 -15.21 34.03
N ARG A 142 -2.98 -16.40 34.45
CA ARG A 142 -2.24 -17.36 33.61
C ARG A 142 -3.14 -18.43 33.00
N ARG A 143 -4.45 -18.36 33.22
CA ARG A 143 -5.43 -19.29 32.64
C ARG A 143 -5.41 -19.22 31.11
N THR A 144 -5.57 -20.37 30.48
CA THR A 144 -5.69 -20.48 29.02
C THR A 144 -7.11 -20.08 28.57
N ALA A 145 -7.27 -19.59 27.35
CA ALA A 145 -8.59 -19.19 26.83
C ALA A 145 -9.65 -20.32 26.94
N ALA A 146 -9.25 -21.59 26.81
CA ALA A 146 -10.13 -22.74 26.99
C ALA A 146 -10.68 -22.84 28.43
N GLU A 147 -9.82 -22.66 29.44
CA GLU A 147 -10.19 -22.75 30.85
C GLU A 147 -11.16 -21.63 31.25
N ILE A 148 -10.92 -20.41 30.75
CA ILE A 148 -11.78 -19.24 30.98
C ILE A 148 -13.18 -19.46 30.41
N LEU A 149 -13.27 -20.07 29.22
CA LEU A 149 -14.55 -20.35 28.57
C LEU A 149 -15.32 -21.50 29.25
N HIS A 150 -14.61 -22.52 29.76
CA HIS A 150 -15.23 -23.59 30.53
C HIS A 150 -15.78 -23.10 31.89
N GLU A 151 -15.07 -22.19 32.57
CA GLU A 151 -15.54 -21.58 33.82
C GLU A 151 -16.78 -20.71 33.58
N ARG A 152 -16.85 -19.99 32.44
CA ARG A 152 -18.04 -19.25 32.02
C ARG A 152 -19.27 -20.13 31.86
N GLN A 153 -19.14 -21.26 31.16
CA GLN A 153 -20.24 -22.20 30.93
C GLN A 153 -20.74 -22.82 32.25
N GLN A 154 -19.85 -23.16 33.17
CA GLN A 154 -20.21 -23.69 34.49
C GLN A 154 -20.90 -22.65 35.39
N HIS A 155 -20.51 -21.37 35.28
CA HIS A 155 -21.14 -20.28 36.02
C HIS A 155 -22.51 -19.85 35.44
N GLU A 156 -22.74 -20.03 34.14
CA GLU A 156 -24.04 -19.72 33.51
C GLU A 156 -25.14 -20.72 33.88
N GLU A 157 -24.79 -21.98 34.20
CA GLU A 157 -25.76 -23.00 34.64
C GLU A 157 -26.17 -22.85 36.12
N GLY A 158 -25.55 -21.95 36.88
CA GLY A 158 -25.85 -21.71 38.30
C GLY A 158 -25.73 -20.24 38.71
N HIS A 159 -26.87 -19.56 38.81
CA HIS A 159 -27.13 -18.25 39.45
C HIS A 159 -27.04 -16.94 38.62
N THR A 160 -28.18 -16.22 38.68
CA THR A 160 -28.46 -14.76 38.65
C THR A 160 -27.42 -13.79 38.04
N GLU A 161 -27.87 -13.11 36.97
CA GLU A 161 -27.18 -12.17 36.06
C GLU A 161 -26.33 -11.02 36.67
N GLY A 162 -26.35 -10.80 38.00
CA GLY A 162 -25.69 -9.64 38.63
C GLY A 162 -24.22 -9.83 39.02
N ALA A 163 -23.77 -11.04 39.35
CA ALA A 163 -22.42 -11.28 39.90
C ALA A 163 -21.35 -11.47 38.81
N VAL A 164 -21.75 -11.94 37.62
CA VAL A 164 -20.84 -12.36 36.54
C VAL A 164 -20.19 -11.18 35.82
N ILE A 165 -20.93 -10.07 35.64
CA ILE A 165 -20.42 -8.84 35.01
C ILE A 165 -19.34 -8.17 35.88
N GLN A 166 -19.42 -8.33 37.21
CA GLN A 166 -18.41 -7.80 38.12
C GLN A 166 -17.08 -8.56 38.04
N GLY A 167 -17.09 -9.89 37.95
CA GLY A 167 -15.87 -10.70 37.85
C GLY A 167 -15.07 -10.43 36.58
N ALA A 168 -15.74 -10.37 35.42
CA ALA A 168 -15.11 -10.12 34.13
C ALA A 168 -14.47 -8.73 34.01
N ARG A 169 -15.04 -7.72 34.68
CA ARG A 169 -14.52 -6.34 34.70
C ARG A 169 -13.35 -6.16 35.67
N GLN A 170 -13.27 -6.99 36.71
CA GLN A 170 -12.22 -6.91 37.73
C GLN A 170 -10.87 -7.45 37.25
N VAL A 171 -10.85 -8.47 36.39
CA VAL A 171 -9.61 -9.07 35.85
C VAL A 171 -8.75 -8.05 35.07
N PRO A 172 -9.29 -7.29 34.09
CA PRO A 172 -8.50 -6.29 33.38
C PRO A 172 -8.08 -5.14 34.30
N LEU A 173 -8.89 -4.74 35.27
CA LEU A 173 -8.51 -3.67 36.20
C LEU A 173 -7.31 -4.06 37.07
N LYS A 174 -7.29 -5.29 37.60
CA LYS A 174 -6.16 -5.80 38.37
C LYS A 174 -4.90 -5.94 37.53
N SER A 175 -5.02 -6.36 36.27
CA SER A 175 -3.85 -6.45 35.38
C SER A 175 -3.25 -5.08 35.06
N TYR A 176 -4.09 -4.06 34.83
CA TYR A 176 -3.62 -2.68 34.66
C TYR A 176 -2.90 -2.15 35.92
N GLU A 177 -3.45 -2.39 37.12
CA GLU A 177 -2.79 -1.99 38.38
C GLU A 177 -1.44 -2.68 38.60
N GLU A 178 -1.32 -3.97 38.25
CA GLU A 178 -0.06 -4.71 38.37
C GLU A 178 1.00 -4.23 37.36
N ILE A 179 0.60 -3.90 36.12
CA ILE A 179 1.52 -3.32 35.12
C ILE A 179 2.03 -1.96 35.59
N ILE A 180 1.16 -1.11 36.14
CA ILE A 180 1.56 0.20 36.68
C ILE A 180 2.60 0.03 37.79
N LYS A 181 2.34 -0.85 38.76
CA LYS A 181 3.29 -1.16 39.86
C LYS A 181 4.62 -1.74 39.36
N ALA A 182 4.57 -2.61 38.35
CA ALA A 182 5.78 -3.20 37.75
C ALA A 182 6.61 -2.15 36.97
N THR A 183 5.94 -1.16 36.37
CA THR A 183 6.60 -0.06 35.63
C THR A 183 7.21 0.95 36.60
N GLU A 184 6.51 1.28 37.69
CA GLU A 184 6.98 2.19 38.75
C GLU A 184 8.23 1.65 39.48
N HIS A 185 8.29 0.34 39.71
CA HIS A 185 9.48 -0.32 40.26
C HIS A 185 10.68 -0.36 39.30
N ARG A 186 10.45 -0.32 37.98
CA ARG A 186 11.54 -0.21 36.99
C ARG A 186 12.10 1.21 36.97
N ASP A 187 11.28 2.24 36.99
CA ASP A 187 11.75 3.64 36.96
C ASP A 187 12.55 4.04 38.20
N THR A 188 12.21 3.49 39.37
CA THR A 188 13.00 3.68 40.59
C THR A 188 14.38 3.02 40.52
N GLN A 189 14.52 1.88 39.84
CA GLN A 189 15.83 1.27 39.58
C GLN A 189 16.61 2.03 38.49
N SER A 190 15.96 2.46 37.40
CA SER A 190 16.56 3.30 36.35
C SER A 190 17.13 4.60 36.90
N ALA A 191 16.39 5.29 37.79
CA ALA A 191 16.82 6.51 38.43
C ALA A 191 18.03 6.31 39.36
N THR A 192 18.18 5.12 39.97
CA THR A 192 19.36 4.79 40.76
C THR A 192 20.61 4.48 39.94
N TRP A 193 20.46 4.01 38.69
CA TRP A 193 21.58 3.81 37.76
C TRP A 193 22.13 5.14 37.20
N PHE A 194 21.27 6.11 36.89
CA PHE A 194 21.70 7.45 36.44
C PHE A 194 22.31 8.32 37.54
N ARG A 195 22.12 7.97 38.82
CA ARG A 195 22.70 8.70 39.97
C ARG A 195 24.09 8.19 40.38
N LYS A 196 24.62 7.17 39.67
CA LYS A 196 25.87 6.47 40.01
C LYS A 196 26.94 6.49 38.89
N SER A 197 26.82 7.36 37.88
CA SER A 197 27.92 7.76 36.97
C SER A 197 28.30 9.21 37.22
#